data_AF-A0A9C9VKP7-F1
#
_entry.id   AF-A0A9C9VKP7-F1
#
_cell.length_a   1.000
_cell.length_b   1.000
_cell.length_c   1.000
_cell.angle_alpha   90.00
_cell.angle_beta   90.00
_cell.angle_gamma   90.00
#
_symmetry.space_group_name_H-M   'P 1'
#
loop_
_entity.id
_entity.type
_entity.pdbx_description
1 polymer ?
#
loop_
_entity_poly.entity_id
_entity_poly.type
_entity_poly.pdbx_seq_one_letter_code
_entity_poly.pdbx_strand_id
1 'polypeptide(L)'
;MKLLDIEISGFKSFANPVRIPIDKDLIGFVGPNGCGKSNIVDAIKWVIGEQSPKEIRCEKSGDVIFNGSTLRAAQGMAEVTLRLSNEDKIIPLNYNEIEITRRLYKNGDSEYLLNRTPVRLKDINRFLSGTGLGESSYTLFKPSVIDDLLRPNSMLINDILSEASGIAIYKLDKK
;
A
#
# COMPACT_ATOMS: atom_id res chain seq x y z
N MET A 1 -10.79 0.06 11.82
CA MET A 1 -9.42 0.42 11.44
C MET A 1 -9.54 1.50 10.38
N LYS A 2 -8.94 2.67 10.61
CA LYS A 2 -9.00 3.83 9.68
C LYS A 2 -7.60 4.27 9.31
N LEU A 3 -7.38 4.73 8.08
CA LEU A 3 -6.12 5.39 7.71
C LEU A 3 -6.08 6.78 8.36
N LEU A 4 -5.01 7.09 9.08
CA LEU A 4 -4.81 8.36 9.78
C LEU A 4 -3.97 9.32 8.94
N ASP A 5 -2.86 8.84 8.40
CA ASP A 5 -2.04 9.61 7.46
C ASP A 5 -1.10 8.72 6.63
N ILE A 6 -0.57 9.31 5.57
CA ILE A 6 0.43 8.73 4.68
C ILE A 6 1.65 9.66 4.67
N GLU A 7 2.83 9.12 4.98
CA GLU A 7 4.10 9.83 4.82
C GLU A 7 4.86 9.20 3.64
N ILE A 8 5.30 10.04 2.69
CA ILE A 8 5.94 9.62 1.45
C ILE A 8 7.23 10.42 1.25
N SER A 9 8.35 9.73 1.02
CA SER A 9 9.65 10.37 0.79
C SER A 9 10.47 9.59 -0.24
N GLY A 10 11.03 10.29 -1.23
CA GLY A 10 11.85 9.68 -2.27
C GLY A 10 11.12 8.67 -3.16
N PHE A 11 9.79 8.59 -3.08
CA PHE A 11 8.98 7.62 -3.82
C PHE A 11 8.44 8.26 -5.10
N LYS A 12 8.83 7.72 -6.27
CA LYS A 12 8.41 8.21 -7.59
C LYS A 12 8.52 9.73 -7.68
N SER A 13 7.43 10.45 -7.95
CA SER A 13 7.42 11.91 -8.05
C SER A 13 7.62 12.66 -6.72
N PHE A 14 7.56 11.98 -5.57
CA PHE A 14 7.68 12.59 -4.24
C PHE A 14 9.14 12.72 -3.81
N ALA A 15 9.86 13.66 -4.41
CA ALA A 15 11.27 13.88 -4.12
C ALA A 15 11.55 14.38 -2.68
N ASN A 16 10.63 15.16 -2.11
CA ASN A 16 10.71 15.63 -0.73
C ASN A 16 9.71 14.85 0.13
N PRO A 17 9.96 14.75 1.45
CA PRO A 17 8.98 14.23 2.39
C PRO A 17 7.66 15.00 2.30
N VAL A 18 6.56 14.26 2.17
CA VAL A 18 5.19 14.78 2.19
C VAL A 18 4.39 13.94 3.19
N ARG A 19 3.64 14.62 4.06
CA ARG A 19 2.66 13.98 4.94
C ARG A 19 1.25 14.38 4.51
N ILE A 20 0.40 13.38 4.30
CA ILE A 20 -0.99 13.54 3.86
C ILE A 20 -1.89 13.07 5.00
N PRO A 21 -2.43 13.99 5.83
CA PRO A 21 -3.40 13.62 6.86
C PRO A 21 -4.73 13.19 6.24
N ILE A 22 -5.36 12.20 6.85
CA ILE A 22 -6.70 11.70 6.51
C ILE A 22 -7.63 12.08 7.65
N ASP A 23 -8.14 13.30 7.60
CA ASP A 23 -8.95 13.93 8.65
C ASP A 23 -10.46 13.84 8.40
N LYS A 24 -10.87 13.28 7.26
CA LYS A 24 -12.26 13.20 6.81
C LYS A 24 -12.55 11.83 6.23
N ASP A 25 -13.82 11.44 6.29
CA ASP A 25 -14.28 10.16 5.72
C ASP A 25 -14.25 10.13 4.18
N LEU A 26 -14.22 11.30 3.52
CA LEU A 26 -14.08 11.43 2.08
C LEU A 26 -12.98 12.44 1.70
N ILE A 27 -12.00 11.98 0.92
CA ILE A 27 -10.86 12.78 0.47
C ILE A 27 -10.68 12.62 -1.03
N GLY A 28 -10.51 13.74 -1.72
CA GLY A 28 -10.23 13.79 -3.15
C GLY A 28 -8.81 14.28 -3.43
N PHE A 29 -8.04 13.51 -4.19
CA PHE A 29 -6.74 13.93 -4.70
C PHE A 29 -6.87 14.47 -6.13
N VAL A 30 -6.73 15.78 -6.29
CA VAL A 30 -6.89 16.48 -7.57
C VAL A 30 -5.60 17.15 -8.03
N GLY A 31 -5.43 17.28 -9.34
CA GLY A 31 -4.30 17.97 -9.94
C GLY A 31 -4.12 17.64 -11.43
N PRO A 32 -3.21 18.35 -12.13
CA PRO A 32 -2.94 18.13 -13.54
C PRO A 32 -2.55 16.68 -13.88
N ASN A 33 -2.64 16.32 -15.16
CA ASN A 33 -2.11 15.03 -15.60
C ASN A 33 -0.59 15.00 -15.48
N GLY A 34 -0.04 13.89 -14.99
CA GLY A 34 1.40 13.74 -14.74
C GLY A 34 1.93 14.36 -13.45
N CYS A 35 1.10 15.02 -12.62
CA CYS A 35 1.59 15.66 -11.38
C CYS A 35 1.92 14.68 -10.24
N GLY A 36 1.68 13.38 -10.43
CA GLY A 36 1.93 12.36 -9.41
C GLY A 36 0.72 11.98 -8.54
N LYS A 37 -0.48 12.49 -8.83
CA LYS A 37 -1.71 12.14 -8.08
C LYS A 37 -1.93 10.64 -7.88
N SER A 38 -1.75 9.85 -8.93
CA SER A 38 -1.93 8.40 -8.85
C SER A 38 -0.76 7.69 -8.14
N ASN A 39 0.41 8.33 -8.00
CA ASN A 39 1.54 7.77 -7.26
C ASN A 39 1.24 7.65 -5.76
N ILE A 40 0.22 8.35 -5.24
CA ILE A 40 -0.28 8.16 -3.88
C ILE A 40 -0.85 6.74 -3.73
N VAL A 41 -1.67 6.31 -4.69
CA VAL A 41 -2.23 4.95 -4.69
C VAL A 41 -1.13 3.90 -4.83
N ASP A 42 -0.15 4.15 -5.70
CA ASP A 42 1.00 3.24 -5.85
C ASP A 42 1.81 3.15 -4.55
N ALA A 43 1.99 4.27 -3.83
CA ALA A 43 2.69 4.30 -2.54
C ALA A 43 1.97 3.45 -1.50
N ILE A 44 0.64 3.58 -1.40
CA ILE A 44 -0.20 2.78 -0.51
C ILE A 44 -0.08 1.29 -0.87
N LYS A 45 -0.21 0.91 -2.13
CA LYS A 45 -0.05 -0.50 -2.56
C LYS A 45 1.33 -1.05 -2.22
N TRP A 46 2.35 -0.24 -2.46
CA TRP A 46 3.72 -0.65 -2.24
C TRP A 46 4.03 -0.89 -0.77
N VAL A 47 3.59 -0.01 0.15
CA VAL A 47 3.85 -0.16 1.58
C VAL A 47 3.04 -1.29 2.24
N ILE A 48 1.84 -1.61 1.75
CA ILE A 48 1.05 -2.76 2.23
C ILE A 48 1.59 -4.12 1.75
N GLY A 49 2.62 -4.13 0.90
CA GLY A 49 3.33 -5.35 0.54
C GLY A 49 3.30 -5.73 -0.94
N GLU A 50 2.71 -4.91 -1.82
CA GLU A 50 2.72 -5.19 -3.26
C GLU A 50 4.16 -5.27 -3.80
N GLN A 51 4.50 -6.40 -4.42
CA GLN A 51 5.84 -6.67 -4.94
C GLN A 51 5.93 -6.54 -6.45
N SER A 52 4.80 -6.68 -7.17
CA SER A 52 4.76 -6.64 -8.62
C SER A 52 5.01 -5.22 -9.13
N PRO A 53 6.10 -4.96 -9.88
CA PRO A 53 6.36 -3.65 -10.45
C PRO A 53 5.22 -3.18 -11.35
N LYS A 54 4.58 -4.12 -12.08
CA LYS A 54 3.45 -3.83 -12.96
C LYS A 54 2.25 -3.28 -12.18
N GLU A 55 1.97 -3.84 -11.01
CA GLU A 55 0.83 -3.45 -10.16
C GLU A 55 0.98 -2.03 -9.61
N ILE A 56 2.22 -1.62 -9.35
CA ILE A 56 2.57 -0.26 -8.96
C ILE A 56 3.01 0.60 -10.14
N ARG A 57 2.81 0.20 -11.40
CA ARG A 57 3.16 1.00 -12.61
C ARG A 57 4.64 1.41 -12.66
N CYS A 58 5.51 0.43 -12.47
CA CYS A 58 6.96 0.47 -12.61
C CYS A 58 7.41 -0.65 -13.56
N GLU A 59 8.54 -0.46 -14.24
CA GLU A 59 9.12 -1.54 -15.06
C GLU A 59 9.92 -2.51 -14.18
N LYS A 60 10.64 -1.96 -13.19
CA LYS A 60 11.48 -2.67 -12.23
C LYS A 60 11.22 -2.15 -10.82
N SER A 61 11.50 -2.98 -9.82
CA SER A 61 11.28 -2.62 -8.41
C SER A 61 12.05 -1.38 -7.97
N GLY A 62 13.23 -1.11 -8.57
CA GLY A 62 14.04 0.07 -8.28
C GLY A 62 13.43 1.40 -8.77
N ASP A 63 12.50 1.36 -9.72
CA ASP A 63 11.89 2.56 -10.31
C ASP A 63 10.96 3.30 -9.34
N VAL A 64 10.70 2.71 -8.17
CA VAL A 64 9.99 3.39 -7.08
C VAL A 64 10.84 4.51 -6.46
N ILE A 65 12.16 4.49 -6.61
CA ILE A 65 13.05 5.52 -6.09
C ILE A 65 13.05 6.72 -7.05
N PHE A 66 12.86 7.93 -6.52
CA PHE A 66 12.89 9.16 -7.30
C PHE A 66 14.22 9.28 -8.06
N ASN A 67 14.15 9.26 -9.39
CA ASN A 67 15.32 9.24 -10.27
C ASN A 67 15.81 10.63 -10.68
N GLY A 68 15.35 11.69 -10.01
CA GLY A 68 15.76 13.06 -10.30
C GLY A 68 14.88 13.76 -11.33
N SER A 69 15.08 15.07 -11.44
CA SER A 69 14.50 15.94 -12.45
C SER A 69 15.50 17.06 -12.79
N THR A 70 15.14 17.95 -13.71
CA THR A 70 15.93 19.15 -14.01
C THR A 70 16.17 20.03 -12.78
N LEU A 71 15.28 19.98 -11.79
CA LEU A 71 15.34 20.82 -10.59
C LEU A 71 15.87 20.09 -9.35
N ARG A 72 15.96 18.74 -9.37
CA ARG A 72 16.25 17.95 -8.17
C ARG A 72 17.08 16.71 -8.48
N ALA A 73 18.07 16.43 -7.63
CA ALA A 73 18.88 15.22 -7.73
C ALA A 73 18.07 13.95 -7.41
N ALA A 74 18.51 12.82 -7.97
CA ALA A 74 17.95 11.51 -7.64
C ALA A 74 18.15 11.14 -6.16
N GLN A 75 17.15 10.55 -5.53
CA GLN A 75 17.23 10.10 -4.14
C GLN A 75 17.96 8.77 -4.00
N GLY A 76 18.51 8.48 -2.82
CA GLY A 76 19.16 7.20 -2.51
C GLY A 76 18.20 6.10 -2.03
N MET A 77 16.98 6.49 -1.68
CA MET A 77 16.00 5.64 -1.02
C MET A 77 14.59 6.15 -1.30
N ALA A 78 13.63 5.22 -1.37
CA ALA A 78 12.21 5.52 -1.23
C ALA A 78 11.71 4.98 0.12
N GLU A 79 10.90 5.77 0.81
CA GLU A 79 10.24 5.41 2.05
C GLU A 79 8.76 5.81 1.97
N VAL A 80 7.89 4.91 2.40
CA VAL A 80 6.47 5.18 2.58
C VAL A 80 6.06 4.62 3.94
N THR A 81 5.31 5.41 4.70
CA THR A 81 4.71 5.00 5.98
C THR A 81 3.21 5.24 5.94
N LEU A 82 2.44 4.22 6.35
CA LEU A 82 1.01 4.36 6.66
C LEU A 82 0.82 4.33 8.16
N ARG A 83 0.03 5.26 8.68
CA ARG A 83 -0.43 5.24 10.07
C ARG A 83 -1.91 4.87 10.07
N LEU A 84 -2.26 3.83 10.82
CA LEU A 84 -3.61 3.27 10.91
C LEU A 84 -4.11 3.37 12.36
N SER A 85 -5.37 3.74 12.56
CA SER A 85 -6.05 3.60 13.85
C SER A 85 -6.48 2.15 14.05
N ASN A 86 -6.20 1.61 15.24
CA ASN A 86 -6.59 0.31 15.76
C ASN A 86 -7.47 0.45 17.02
N GLU A 87 -8.26 1.52 17.11
CA GLU A 87 -9.19 1.75 18.23
C GLU A 87 -10.27 0.68 18.34
N ASP A 88 -10.72 0.15 17.20
CA ASP A 88 -11.73 -0.90 17.13
C ASP A 88 -11.18 -2.31 17.36
N LYS A 89 -9.87 -2.42 17.65
CA LYS A 89 -9.18 -3.66 18.02
C LYS A 89 -9.44 -4.83 17.05
N ILE A 90 -9.66 -4.51 15.77
CA ILE A 90 -9.71 -5.51 14.69
C ILE A 90 -8.43 -6.33 14.71
N ILE A 91 -7.30 -5.68 14.99
CA ILE A 91 -6.01 -6.33 15.14
C ILE A 91 -5.74 -6.54 16.63
N PRO A 92 -5.42 -7.78 17.07
CA PRO A 92 -5.23 -8.15 18.48
C PRO A 92 -3.87 -7.66 19.03
N LEU A 93 -3.57 -6.36 18.84
CA LEU A 93 -2.42 -5.68 19.39
C LEU A 93 -2.89 -4.65 20.43
N ASN A 94 -2.08 -4.48 21.49
CA ASN A 94 -2.34 -3.50 22.54
C ASN A 94 -2.07 -2.04 22.11
N TYR A 95 -1.75 -1.81 20.84
CA TYR A 95 -1.57 -0.47 20.29
C TYR A 95 -2.90 0.10 19.76
N ASN A 96 -3.09 1.40 19.97
CA ASN A 96 -4.22 2.15 19.39
C ASN A 96 -3.90 2.71 18.00
N GLU A 97 -2.62 2.81 17.67
CA GLU A 97 -2.13 3.23 16.37
C GLU A 97 -1.07 2.24 15.87
N ILE A 98 -1.05 2.05 14.56
CA ILE A 98 -0.12 1.13 13.92
C ILE A 98 0.54 1.82 12.74
N GLU A 99 1.87 1.84 12.73
CA GLU A 99 2.71 2.37 11.67
C GLU A 99 3.27 1.21 10.84
N ILE A 100 3.00 1.19 9.54
CA ILE A 100 3.60 0.27 8.57
C ILE A 100 4.52 1.08 7.68
N THR A 101 5.80 0.77 7.69
CA THR A 101 6.80 1.45 6.87
C THR A 101 7.47 0.46 5.93
N ARG A 102 7.70 0.88 4.69
CA ARG A 102 8.55 0.18 3.73
C ARG A 102 9.63 1.12 3.21
N ARG A 103 10.85 0.63 3.15
CA ARG A 103 12.00 1.30 2.53
C ARG A 103 12.58 0.45 1.42
N LEU A 104 13.08 1.12 0.39
CA LEU A 104 13.94 0.51 -0.62
C LEU A 104 15.12 1.43 -0.88
N TYR A 105 16.32 0.89 -0.76
CA TYR A 105 17.57 1.58 -1.00
C TYR A 105 18.07 1.29 -2.43
N LYS A 106 18.88 2.19 -2.98
CA LYS A 106 19.47 2.03 -4.33
C LYS A 106 20.31 0.76 -4.51
N ASN A 107 20.85 0.22 -3.43
CA ASN A 107 21.61 -1.04 -3.44
C ASN A 107 20.71 -2.29 -3.59
N GLY A 108 19.39 -2.13 -3.55
CA GLY A 108 18.41 -3.20 -3.65
C GLY A 108 17.87 -3.69 -2.32
N ASP A 109 18.42 -3.23 -1.19
CA ASP A 109 17.96 -3.63 0.13
C ASP A 109 16.57 -3.06 0.40
N SER A 110 15.68 -3.90 0.95
CA SER A 110 14.34 -3.53 1.35
C SER A 110 14.13 -3.78 2.83
N GLU A 111 13.63 -2.76 3.53
CA GLU A 111 13.28 -2.86 4.95
C GLU A 111 11.77 -2.70 5.12
N TYR A 112 11.20 -3.50 6.03
CA TYR A 112 9.81 -3.39 6.45
C TYR A 112 9.81 -3.14 7.95
N LEU A 113 9.01 -2.19 8.41
CA LEU A 113 8.88 -1.87 9.82
C LEU A 113 7.41 -1.88 10.22
N LEU A 114 7.13 -2.43 11.40
CA LEU A 114 5.86 -2.35 12.08
C LEU A 114 6.10 -1.62 13.41
N ASN A 115 5.47 -0.46 13.62
CA ASN A 115 5.74 0.41 14.76
C ASN A 115 7.25 0.63 14.98
N ARG A 116 7.97 0.95 13.90
CA ARG A 116 9.43 1.19 13.86
C ARG A 116 10.29 -0.03 14.24
N THR A 117 9.68 -1.20 14.42
CA THR A 117 10.39 -2.45 14.67
C THR A 117 10.60 -3.17 13.34
N PRO A 118 11.83 -3.56 12.98
CA PRO A 118 12.09 -4.31 11.75
C PRO A 118 11.32 -5.64 11.75
N VAL A 119 10.63 -5.92 10.66
CA VAL A 119 9.87 -7.15 10.43
C VAL A 119 10.09 -7.65 9.00
N ARG A 120 9.62 -8.86 8.68
CA ARG A 120 9.67 -9.36 7.31
C ARG A 120 8.37 -9.02 6.60
N LEU A 121 8.40 -8.99 5.27
CA LEU A 121 7.19 -8.84 4.46
C LEU A 121 6.10 -9.87 4.82
N LYS A 122 6.48 -11.13 5.07
CA LYS A 122 5.51 -12.17 5.49
C LYS A 122 4.77 -11.79 6.76
N ASP A 123 5.43 -11.08 7.68
CA ASP A 123 4.83 -10.63 8.92
C ASP A 123 3.84 -9.47 8.66
N ILE A 124 4.16 -8.56 7.73
CA ILE A 124 3.22 -7.52 7.24
C ILE A 124 2.01 -8.14 6.54
N ASN A 125 2.21 -9.10 5.63
CA ASN A 125 1.10 -9.76 4.92
C ASN A 125 0.19 -10.52 5.89
N ARG A 126 0.78 -11.22 6.87
CA ARG A 126 0.01 -11.88 7.93
C ARG A 126 -0.77 -10.88 8.77
N PHE A 127 -0.13 -9.76 9.12
CA PHE A 127 -0.74 -8.69 9.89
C PHE A 127 -1.94 -8.06 9.17
N LEU A 128 -1.85 -7.86 7.85
CA LEU A 128 -2.93 -7.31 7.03
C LEU A 128 -4.00 -8.35 6.62
N SER A 129 -3.71 -9.64 6.79
CA SER A 129 -4.66 -10.71 6.47
C SER A 129 -5.93 -10.60 7.32
N GLY A 130 -7.10 -10.67 6.68
CA GLY A 130 -8.39 -10.54 7.38
C GLY A 130 -8.82 -9.11 7.70
N THR A 131 -7.94 -8.12 7.52
CA THR A 131 -8.27 -6.70 7.73
C THR A 131 -8.94 -6.05 6.51
N GLY A 132 -8.94 -6.75 5.37
CA GLY A 132 -9.36 -6.20 4.09
C GLY A 132 -8.35 -5.22 3.47
N LEU A 133 -7.11 -5.14 3.97
CA LEU A 133 -6.01 -4.32 3.41
C LEU A 133 -4.84 -5.17 2.85
N GLY A 134 -5.05 -6.47 2.64
CA GLY A 134 -4.00 -7.39 2.14
C GLY A 134 -3.72 -7.29 0.63
N GLU A 135 -2.86 -8.19 0.13
CA GLU A 135 -2.45 -8.30 -1.28
C GLU A 135 -3.63 -8.48 -2.26
N SER A 136 -4.72 -9.08 -1.79
CA SER A 136 -5.97 -9.25 -2.56
C SER A 136 -7.00 -8.15 -2.31
N SER A 137 -6.69 -7.15 -1.46
CA SER A 137 -7.71 -6.22 -1.00
C SER A 137 -8.34 -5.40 -2.10
N TYR A 138 -9.65 -5.58 -2.24
CA TYR A 138 -10.53 -4.78 -3.08
C TYR A 138 -10.73 -3.34 -2.56
N THR A 139 -10.08 -2.96 -1.46
CA THR A 139 -10.06 -1.59 -0.93
C THR A 139 -9.44 -0.59 -1.93
N LEU A 140 -8.64 -1.08 -2.89
CA LEU A 140 -8.03 -0.27 -3.95
C LEU A 140 -8.50 -0.71 -5.34
N PHE A 141 -9.67 -0.21 -5.75
CA PHE A 141 -10.19 -0.46 -7.10
C PHE A 141 -9.31 0.19 -8.17
N LYS A 142 -8.80 -0.63 -9.09
CA LYS A 142 -8.31 -0.13 -10.37
C LYS A 142 -9.50 0.15 -11.28
N PRO A 143 -9.41 1.10 -12.22
CA PRO A 143 -10.41 1.26 -13.27
C PRO A 143 -10.73 -0.06 -14.00
N SER A 144 -9.72 -0.90 -14.25
CA SER A 144 -9.90 -2.21 -14.91
C SER A 144 -10.78 -3.19 -14.13
N VAL A 145 -10.84 -3.09 -12.80
CA VAL A 145 -11.68 -3.96 -11.97
C VAL A 145 -13.16 -3.68 -12.23
N ILE A 146 -13.52 -2.44 -12.55
CA ILE A 146 -14.89 -2.09 -12.93
C ILE A 146 -15.24 -2.78 -14.26
N ASP A 147 -14.33 -2.76 -15.23
CA ASP A 147 -14.53 -3.45 -16.51
C ASP A 147 -14.64 -4.97 -16.34
N ASP A 148 -13.85 -5.54 -15.44
CA ASP A 148 -13.87 -6.98 -15.13
C ASP A 148 -15.15 -7.39 -14.37
N LEU A 149 -15.66 -6.53 -13.48
CA LEU A 149 -16.94 -6.74 -12.78
C LEU A 149 -18.15 -6.70 -13.73
N LEU A 150 -18.05 -5.92 -14.81
CA LEU A 150 -19.09 -5.88 -15.85
C LEU A 150 -19.06 -7.13 -16.74
N ARG A 151 -18.04 -7.98 -16.63
CA ARG A 151 -17.94 -9.25 -17.36
C ARG A 151 -18.41 -10.41 -16.47
N PRO A 152 -19.08 -11.43 -17.03
CA PRO A 152 -19.46 -12.62 -16.28
C PRO A 152 -18.23 -13.48 -15.97
N ASN A 153 -17.54 -13.20 -14.86
CA ASN A 153 -16.45 -14.02 -14.33
C ASN A 153 -16.79 -14.50 -12.90
N SER A 154 -17.29 -15.72 -12.78
CA SER A 154 -17.69 -16.33 -11.51
C SER A 154 -16.51 -16.53 -10.54
N MET A 155 -15.29 -16.67 -11.05
CA MET A 155 -14.08 -16.86 -10.23
C MET A 155 -13.73 -15.56 -9.51
N LEU A 156 -13.69 -14.43 -10.23
CA LEU A 156 -13.43 -13.11 -9.66
C LEU A 156 -14.45 -12.75 -8.58
N ILE A 157 -15.75 -13.00 -8.84
CA ILE A 157 -16.81 -12.74 -7.87
C ILE A 157 -16.64 -13.60 -6.61
N ASN A 158 -16.27 -14.87 -6.76
CA ASN A 158 -16.06 -15.77 -5.62
C ASN A 158 -14.84 -15.35 -4.78
N ASP A 159 -13.77 -14.86 -5.40
CA ASP A 159 -12.61 -14.33 -4.69
C ASP A 159 -12.97 -13.08 -3.89
N ILE A 160 -13.73 -12.14 -4.48
CA ILE A 160 -14.28 -10.96 -3.80
C ILE A 160 -15.09 -11.36 -2.57
N LEU A 161 -16.03 -12.30 -2.74
CA LEU A 161 -16.91 -12.75 -1.65
C LEU A 161 -16.13 -13.52 -0.56
N SER A 162 -15.16 -14.33 -0.95
CA SER A 162 -14.31 -15.09 0.00
C SER A 162 -13.48 -14.17 0.89
N GLU A 163 -12.99 -13.07 0.35
CA GLU A 163 -12.23 -12.08 1.10
C GLU A 163 -13.14 -11.21 1.98
N ALA A 164 -14.25 -10.70 1.43
CA ALA A 164 -15.22 -9.92 2.18
C ALA A 164 -15.84 -10.70 3.35
N SER A 165 -15.94 -12.02 3.24
CA SER A 165 -16.42 -12.91 4.31
C SER A 165 -15.33 -13.34 5.31
N GLY A 166 -14.06 -12.95 5.11
CA GLY A 166 -12.95 -13.30 5.99
C GLY A 166 -12.48 -14.75 5.92
N ILE A 167 -13.01 -15.55 4.97
CA ILE A 167 -12.66 -16.97 4.81
C ILE A 167 -11.24 -17.14 4.24
N ALA A 168 -10.68 -16.10 3.62
CA ALA A 168 -9.34 -16.09 3.04
C ALA A 168 -8.23 -16.51 4.04
N ILE A 169 -8.35 -16.17 5.33
CA ILE A 169 -7.36 -16.56 6.36
C ILE A 169 -7.23 -18.08 6.43
N TYR A 170 -8.34 -18.81 6.42
CA TYR A 170 -8.36 -20.28 6.53
C TYR A 170 -7.85 -20.98 5.26
N LYS A 171 -7.89 -20.31 4.10
CA LYS A 171 -7.30 -20.84 2.86
C LYS A 171 -5.77 -20.79 2.89
N LEU A 172 -5.19 -19.79 3.55
CA LEU A 172 -3.74 -19.64 3.69
C LEU A 172 -3.14 -20.70 4.64
N ASP A 173 -3.85 -21.05 5.72
CA ASP A 173 -3.38 -22.05 6.71
C ASP A 173 -3.50 -23.50 6.23
N LYS A 174 -4.21 -23.76 5.11
CA LYS A 174 -4.37 -25.11 4.52
C LYS A 174 -3.29 -25.47 3.49
N LYS A 175 -2.40 -24.55 3.14
CA LYS A 175 -1.28 -24.76 2.19
C LYS A 175 0.04 -24.86 2.93
#